data_AF-A0A5A8F824-F1
#
_entry.id   AF-A0A5A8F824-F1
#
_cell.length_a   1.000
_cell.length_b   1.000
_cell.length_c   1.000
_cell.angle_alpha   90.00
_cell.angle_beta   90.00
_cell.angle_gamma   90.00
#
_symmetry.space_group_name_H-M   'P 1'
#
loop_
_entity.id
_entity.type
_entity.pdbx_description
1 polymer ?
#
loop_
_entity_poly.entity_id
_entity_poly.type
_entity_poly.pdbx_seq_one_letter_code
_entity_poly.pdbx_strand_id
1 'polypeptide(L)' 'MSTKLIPNKDTLLQQAGVLHTATTLRTWKSKGKYPEIFRKIGGRLYIDLEAYQRHVLEMNPSELNK' A
#
# COMPACT_ATOMS: atom_id res chain seq x y z
N MET A 1 -16.57 5.49 5.53
CA MET A 1 -15.32 6.21 5.23
C MET A 1 -14.91 5.84 3.80
N SER A 2 -14.50 6.80 2.98
CA SER A 2 -14.15 6.55 1.58
C SER A 2 -12.76 5.95 1.47
N THR A 3 -12.69 4.67 1.11
CA THR A 3 -11.44 3.95 0.85
C THR A 3 -10.70 4.60 -0.33
N LYS A 4 -9.51 5.16 -0.10
CA LYS A 4 -8.71 5.79 -1.16
C LYS A 4 -7.86 4.73 -1.85
N LEU A 5 -8.17 4.45 -3.11
CA LEU A 5 -7.42 3.51 -3.94
C LEU A 5 -6.34 4.24 -4.74
N ILE A 6 -5.08 3.90 -4.50
CA ILE A 6 -3.93 4.51 -5.16
C ILE A 6 -3.39 3.54 -6.20
N PRO A 7 -3.23 3.95 -7.48
CA PRO A 7 -2.59 3.10 -8.46
C PRO A 7 -1.17 2.72 -8.03
N ASN A 8 -0.75 1.48 -8.27
CA ASN A 8 0.59 1.01 -7.94
C ASN A 8 1.67 1.60 -8.88
N LYS A 9 1.93 2.90 -8.72
CA LYS A 9 2.91 3.73 -9.42
C LYS A 9 3.65 4.57 -8.39
N ASP A 10 4.99 4.53 -8.41
CA ASP A 10 5.82 5.15 -7.37
C ASP A 10 5.48 6.63 -7.09
N THR A 11 5.27 7.43 -8.15
CA THR A 11 4.93 8.85 -8.00
C THR A 11 3.63 9.08 -7.22
N LEU A 12 2.60 8.26 -7.49
CA LEU A 12 1.29 8.38 -6.83
C LEU A 12 1.31 7.79 -5.42
N LEU A 13 2.12 6.75 -5.21
CA LEU A 13 2.32 6.13 -3.91
C LEU A 13 3.01 7.10 -2.94
N GLN A 14 4.09 7.74 -3.39
CA GLN A 14 4.80 8.76 -2.60
C GLN A 14 3.89 9.94 -2.24
N GLN A 15 3.14 10.47 -3.21
CA GLN A 15 2.15 11.53 -2.96
C GLN A 15 1.05 11.11 -1.96
N ALA A 16 0.77 9.81 -1.86
CA ALA A 16 -0.20 9.25 -0.93
C ALA A 16 0.40 8.87 0.43
N GLY A 17 1.70 9.10 0.67
CA GLY A 17 2.38 8.72 1.92
C GLY A 17 2.69 7.23 2.04
N VAL A 18 2.68 6.50 0.93
CA VAL A 18 3.11 5.10 0.88
C VAL A 18 4.64 5.06 0.81
N LEU A 19 5.25 4.60 1.91
CA LEU A 19 6.72 4.50 2.08
C LEU A 19 7.37 3.47 1.14
N HIS A 20 6.62 2.45 0.73
CA HIS A 20 7.14 1.35 -0.07
C HIS A 20 7.03 1.62 -1.57
N THR A 21 8.04 1.20 -2.33
CA THR A 21 8.02 1.29 -3.80
C THR A 21 6.97 0.35 -4.41
N ALA A 22 6.55 0.66 -5.63
CA ALA A 22 5.62 -0.15 -6.40
C ALA A 22 6.15 -1.56 -6.64
N THR A 23 7.48 -1.73 -6.73
CA THR A 23 8.14 -3.03 -6.84
C THR A 23 7.99 -3.83 -5.56
N THR A 24 8.29 -3.23 -4.40
CA THR A 24 8.12 -3.89 -3.09
C THR A 24 6.67 -4.35 -2.88
N LEU A 25 5.71 -3.49 -3.22
CA LEU A 25 4.28 -3.79 -3.13
C LEU A 25 3.86 -4.93 -4.08
N ARG A 26 4.42 -5.00 -5.31
CA ARG A 26 4.21 -6.16 -6.20
C ARG A 26 4.77 -7.44 -5.60
N THR A 27 5.95 -7.39 -5.00
CA THR A 27 6.56 -8.56 -4.34
C THR A 27 5.70 -9.05 -3.18
N TRP A 28 5.20 -8.14 -2.34
CA TRP A 28 4.29 -8.48 -1.24
C TRP A 28 3.03 -9.17 -1.75
N LYS A 29 2.39 -8.57 -2.75
CA LYS A 29 1.20 -9.13 -3.41
C LYS A 29 1.48 -10.51 -4.03
N SER A 30 2.64 -10.70 -4.66
CA SER A 30 3.04 -11.99 -5.23
C SER A 30 3.28 -13.07 -4.18
N LYS A 31 3.74 -12.67 -2.99
CA LYS A 31 3.95 -13.56 -1.84
C LYS A 31 2.68 -13.77 -1.01
N GLY A 32 1.55 -13.16 -1.38
CA GLY A 32 0.31 -13.22 -0.60
C GLY A 32 0.35 -12.47 0.73
N LYS A 33 1.32 -11.55 0.90
CA LYS A 33 1.48 -10.75 2.12
C LYS A 33 0.48 -9.59 2.11
N TYR A 34 -0.34 -9.45 3.16
CA TYR A 34 -1.36 -8.39 3.32
C TYR A 34 -2.32 -8.26 2.12
N PRO A 35 -3.07 -9.32 1.76
CA PRO A 35 -3.98 -9.31 0.61
C PRO A 35 -5.00 -8.17 0.62
N GLU A 36 -5.43 -7.70 1.79
CA GLU A 36 -6.39 -6.62 2.00
C GLU A 36 -5.90 -5.25 1.50
N ILE A 37 -4.57 -5.05 1.42
CA ILE A 37 -3.95 -3.85 0.85
C ILE A 37 -4.18 -3.78 -0.67
N PHE A 38 -4.38 -4.91 -1.34
CA PHE A 38 -4.31 -4.97 -2.80
C PHE A 38 -5.69 -5.12 -3.43
N ARG A 39 -6.04 -4.18 -4.30
CA ARG A 39 -7.27 -4.23 -5.12
C ARG A 39 -6.93 -4.26 -6.59
N LYS A 40 -7.60 -5.14 -7.35
CA LYS A 40 -7.48 -5.18 -8.82
C LYS A 40 -8.76 -4.62 -9.44
N ILE A 41 -8.63 -3.58 -10.26
CA ILE A 41 -9.74 -2.96 -10.99
C ILE A 41 -9.31 -2.75 -12.43
N GLY A 42 -10.06 -3.31 -13.39
CA GLY A 42 -9.74 -3.19 -14.82
C GLY A 42 -8.32 -3.66 -15.17
N GLY A 43 -7.85 -4.75 -14.56
CA GLY A 43 -6.51 -5.30 -14.79
C GLY A 43 -5.35 -4.53 -14.14
N ARG A 44 -5.62 -3.38 -13.50
CA ARG A 44 -4.62 -2.56 -12.81
C ARG A 44 -4.61 -2.85 -11.31
N LEU A 45 -3.41 -2.81 -10.72
CA LEU A 45 -3.22 -2.98 -9.28
C LEU A 45 -3.32 -1.62 -8.58
N TYR A 46 -4.14 -1.59 -7.55
CA TYR A 46 -4.33 -0.47 -6.64
C TYR A 46 -4.00 -0.89 -5.22
N ILE A 47 -3.58 0.10 -4.45
CA ILE A 47 -3.26 0.02 -3.04
C ILE A 47 -4.40 0.70 -2.29
N ASP A 48 -5.04 -0.04 -1.40
CA ASP A 48 -5.96 0.48 -0.40
C ASP A 48 -5.14 1.22 0.65
N LEU A 49 -5.24 2.54 0.64
CA LEU A 49 -4.43 3.38 1.52
C LEU A 49 -4.76 3.18 3.00
N GLU A 50 -6.03 2.92 3.32
CA GLU A 50 -6.46 2.74 4.71
C GLU A 50 -5.96 1.40 5.26
N ALA A 51 -6.13 0.32 4.49
CA ALA A 51 -5.59 -0.98 4.84
C ALA A 51 -4.05 -0.93 4.95
N TYR A 52 -3.39 -0.26 4.00
CA TYR A 52 -1.94 -0.07 4.03
C TYR A 52 -1.49 0.64 5.31
N GLN A 53 -2.12 1.77 5.65
CA GLN A 53 -1.81 2.52 6.87
C GLN A 53 -2.04 1.67 8.11
N ARG A 54 -3.14 0.92 8.19
CA ARG A 54 -3.42 0.02 9.31
C ARG A 54 -2.28 -0.98 9.51
N HIS A 55 -1.85 -1.69 8.47
CA HIS A 55 -0.77 -2.68 8.59
C HIS A 55 0.59 -2.06 8.90
N VAL A 56 0.91 -0.93 8.30
CA VAL A 56 2.20 -0.26 8.53
C VAL A 56 2.27 0.32 9.94
N LEU A 57 1.18 0.92 10.43
CA LEU A 57 1.08 1.46 11.79
C LEU A 57 1.05 0.36 12.85
N GLU A 58 0.40 -0.77 12.57
CA GLU A 58 0.35 -1.90 13.50
C GLU A 58 1.67 -2.69 13.57
N MET A 59 2.46 -2.73 12.49
CA MET A 59 3.69 -3.53 12.46
C MET A 59 4.97 -2.77 12.80
N ASN A 60 4.99 -1.44 12.77
CA ASN A 60 6.19 -0.65 13.10
C ASN A 60 5.82 0.69 13.79
N PRO A 61 5.56 0.70 15.11
CA PRO A 61 5.43 1.96 15.85
C PRO A 61 6.74 2.78 15.89
N SER A 62 7.89 2.17 15.58
CA SER A 62 9.24 2.76 15.62
C SER A 62 9.65 3.55 14.37
N GLU A 63 8.93 3.44 13.25
CA GLU A 63 9.22 4.19 12.01
C GLU A 63 8.50 5.56 11.95
N LEU A 64 7.68 5.90 12.95
CA LEU A 64 6.97 7.18 13.02
C LEU A 64 7.80 8.31 13.66
N ASN A 65 8.99 8.01 14.18
CA ASN A 65 9.90 8.95 14.85
C ASN A 65 11.29 8.96 14.21
N LYS A 66 11.39 9.35 12.93
CA LYS A 66 12.66 9.76 12.33
C LYS A 66 12.52 11.07 11.58
#